data_AF-A0A2T3LKL6-F1
#
_entry.id   AF-A0A2T3LKL6-F1
#
_cell.length_a   1.000
_cell.length_b   1.000
_cell.length_c   1.000
_cell.angle_alpha   90.00
_cell.angle_beta   90.00
_cell.angle_gamma   90.00
#
_symmetry.space_group_name_H-M   'P 1'
#
loop_
_entity.id
_entity.type
_entity.pdbx_description
1 polymer ?
#
loop_
_entity_poly.entity_id
_entity_poly.type
_entity_poly.pdbx_seq_one_letter_code
_entity_poly.pdbx_strand_id
1 'polypeptide(L)'
;MKLKPLIVAMGFATVPLSGCGSDSDGEISKTKDPIPESAVTSDVYSIKAVDGYLRNAEVWLDINGNSLHDKNEPFAISKDGGVADLDVSGIDNPEQYSVMVKAIAGKTVDEDTVTETNKAGVPIAKPFVLSAPAGESIISPLSTLVQINMNNQMTKEEALAKVAQDLNIETSTILSDYVESNLGDVASKANAIVELGIVPESAEELKQDIQELENKLSEHVETIKQVVAGQLIIKDEDGKAVIVPNADKDDDGIIDAKDAFPDDSSEWLDTDSDGIGNNKDTDDDGDGVADADDVFPLDSTESVDTDSDGIGNNKDTDDDGDGVADVDDALPLDKTESVDTDGDSIGNNKDTDDDNDGIADADDVFPLDSTESVDTDSDGIGNNKDTDDDGDGVADVDDAL
;
A
#
# COMPACT_ATOMS: atom_id res chain seq x y z
N MET A 1 -28.07 -37.60 -1.22
CA MET A 1 -28.53 -38.53 -2.27
C MET A 1 -28.07 -37.95 -3.61
N LYS A 2 -27.42 -38.77 -4.44
CA LYS A 2 -26.81 -38.48 -5.77
C LYS A 2 -25.50 -37.69 -5.81
N LEU A 3 -24.41 -38.45 -5.68
CA LEU A 3 -23.11 -38.15 -6.31
C LEU A 3 -23.24 -38.16 -7.84
N LYS A 4 -22.43 -37.35 -8.53
CA LYS A 4 -21.93 -37.64 -9.88
C LYS A 4 -20.44 -37.28 -10.02
N PRO A 5 -19.64 -38.11 -10.71
CA PRO A 5 -18.19 -37.99 -10.80
C PRO A 5 -17.76 -37.17 -12.04
N LEU A 6 -16.64 -36.44 -11.94
CA LEU A 6 -15.98 -35.83 -13.09
C LEU A 6 -14.90 -36.78 -13.65
N ILE A 7 -14.93 -36.91 -14.97
CA ILE A 7 -14.22 -37.89 -15.78
C ILE A 7 -12.85 -37.34 -16.19
N VAL A 8 -11.80 -38.11 -15.92
CA VAL A 8 -10.45 -37.98 -16.47
C VAL A 8 -10.47 -38.36 -17.97
N ALA A 9 -9.90 -37.52 -18.82
CA ALA A 9 -9.62 -37.85 -20.21
C ALA A 9 -8.16 -37.48 -20.57
N MET A 10 -7.26 -38.46 -20.41
CA MET A 10 -5.95 -38.49 -21.05
C MET A 10 -6.15 -38.78 -22.55
N GLY A 11 -5.65 -37.89 -23.41
CA GLY A 11 -5.58 -38.07 -24.86
C GLY A 11 -4.14 -37.99 -25.36
N PHE A 12 -3.43 -39.11 -25.34
CA PHE A 12 -2.19 -39.30 -26.12
C PHE A 12 -2.57 -39.53 -27.59
N ALA A 13 -2.04 -38.71 -28.50
CA ALA A 13 -2.06 -39.00 -29.92
C ALA A 13 -0.69 -38.69 -30.54
N THR A 14 0.08 -39.75 -30.78
CA THR A 14 1.28 -39.76 -31.61
C THR A 14 0.89 -40.10 -33.05
N VAL A 15 1.39 -39.33 -34.03
CA VAL A 15 1.37 -39.70 -35.45
C VAL A 15 2.75 -39.43 -36.03
N PRO A 16 3.42 -40.40 -36.67
CA PRO A 16 4.67 -40.17 -37.37
C PRO A 16 4.54 -40.25 -38.90
N LEU A 17 5.62 -39.80 -39.56
CA LEU A 17 6.07 -40.00 -40.95
C LEU A 17 5.62 -39.04 -42.07
N SER A 18 6.59 -38.18 -42.44
CA SER A 18 7.34 -38.16 -43.72
C SER A 18 6.66 -37.80 -45.05
N GLY A 19 7.19 -36.74 -45.69
CA GLY A 19 7.78 -36.88 -47.03
C GLY A 19 7.49 -35.81 -48.11
N CYS A 20 8.57 -35.10 -48.48
CA CYS A 20 9.04 -34.78 -49.85
C CYS A 20 8.59 -33.50 -50.61
N GLY A 21 9.61 -32.76 -51.11
CA GLY A 21 9.56 -31.74 -52.18
C GLY A 21 10.71 -30.71 -52.04
N SER A 22 11.93 -30.97 -52.53
CA SER A 22 12.53 -30.73 -53.88
C SER A 22 12.85 -29.27 -54.24
N ASP A 23 14.15 -28.95 -54.11
CA ASP A 23 15.11 -28.20 -54.94
C ASP A 23 14.85 -26.77 -55.45
N SER A 24 15.81 -25.85 -55.15
CA SER A 24 16.58 -25.06 -56.15
C SER A 24 17.65 -24.17 -55.49
N ASP A 25 18.78 -24.01 -56.19
CA ASP A 25 20.12 -23.61 -55.72
C ASP A 25 20.38 -22.13 -55.38
N GLY A 26 21.40 -21.89 -54.55
CA GLY A 26 22.04 -20.57 -54.38
C GLY A 26 23.17 -20.53 -53.35
N GLU A 27 24.42 -20.72 -53.80
CA GLU A 27 25.65 -20.50 -53.00
C GLU A 27 25.77 -19.06 -52.47
N ILE A 28 25.96 -18.87 -51.16
CA ILE A 28 26.90 -17.86 -50.61
C ILE A 28 27.54 -18.38 -49.32
N SER A 29 28.87 -18.45 -49.36
CA SER A 29 29.80 -18.69 -48.25
C SER A 29 29.59 -17.73 -47.06
N LYS A 30 29.55 -18.27 -45.83
CA LYS A 30 30.27 -17.74 -44.65
C LYS A 30 30.18 -18.73 -43.49
N THR A 31 31.34 -19.23 -43.10
CA THR A 31 31.61 -19.95 -41.86
C THR A 31 31.25 -19.12 -40.64
N LYS A 32 30.38 -19.64 -39.77
CA LYS A 32 30.41 -19.40 -38.32
C LYS A 32 29.82 -20.64 -37.67
N ASP A 33 30.67 -21.36 -36.95
CA ASP A 33 30.27 -22.44 -36.06
C ASP A 33 29.15 -21.92 -35.13
N PRO A 34 28.09 -22.70 -34.85
CA PRO A 34 27.18 -22.34 -33.79
C PRO A 34 27.95 -22.42 -32.47
N ILE A 35 28.10 -21.26 -31.82
CA ILE A 35 28.45 -21.19 -30.40
C ILE A 35 27.38 -22.03 -29.70
N PRO A 36 27.72 -23.08 -28.93
CA PRO A 36 26.73 -23.71 -28.09
C PRO A 36 26.32 -22.66 -27.06
N GLU A 37 25.12 -22.11 -27.24
CA GLU A 37 24.41 -21.37 -26.22
C GLU A 37 24.29 -22.33 -25.05
N SER A 38 25.23 -22.19 -24.11
CA SER A 38 25.23 -22.95 -22.87
C SER A 38 23.97 -22.49 -22.19
N ALA A 39 22.93 -23.33 -22.20
CA ALA A 39 21.77 -23.17 -21.37
C ALA A 39 22.29 -23.04 -19.94
N VAL A 40 22.31 -21.80 -19.43
CA VAL A 40 22.52 -21.54 -18.02
C VAL A 40 21.28 -22.11 -17.37
N THR A 41 21.39 -23.30 -16.78
CA THR A 41 20.35 -23.82 -15.91
C THR A 41 20.38 -22.91 -14.69
N SER A 42 19.44 -21.98 -14.59
CA SER A 42 19.25 -21.21 -13.36
C SER A 42 18.83 -22.19 -12.27
N ASP A 43 19.54 -22.17 -11.15
CA ASP A 43 19.10 -22.93 -9.98
C ASP A 43 17.90 -22.19 -9.38
N VAL A 44 16.76 -22.87 -9.29
CA VAL A 44 15.49 -22.29 -8.82
C VAL A 44 15.15 -22.86 -7.45
N TYR A 45 14.86 -21.97 -6.50
CA TYR A 45 14.29 -22.33 -5.20
C TYR A 45 12.83 -21.89 -5.15
N SER A 46 11.91 -22.85 -5.14
CA SER A 46 10.47 -22.60 -5.23
C SER A 46 9.85 -22.53 -3.84
N ILE A 47 9.09 -21.48 -3.63
CA ILE A 47 8.48 -21.09 -2.36
C ILE A 47 6.97 -20.97 -2.54
N LYS A 48 6.19 -21.27 -1.49
CA LYS A 48 4.74 -20.99 -1.44
C LYS A 48 4.40 -20.02 -0.32
N ALA A 49 3.70 -18.93 -0.65
CA ALA A 49 3.09 -18.01 0.30
C ALA A 49 1.63 -18.40 0.55
N VAL A 50 1.25 -18.68 1.80
CA VAL A 50 -0.01 -19.34 2.17
C VAL A 50 -0.70 -18.64 3.35
N ASP A 51 -1.77 -17.90 3.03
CA ASP A 51 -2.87 -17.50 3.94
C ASP A 51 -4.24 -18.03 3.46
N GLY A 52 -4.22 -18.80 2.36
CA GLY A 52 -5.26 -18.90 1.32
C GLY A 52 -4.66 -18.91 -0.11
N TYR A 53 -3.31 -18.83 -0.17
CA TYR A 53 -2.44 -18.54 -1.31
C TYR A 53 -2.39 -17.06 -1.66
N LEU A 54 -1.22 -16.47 -1.51
CA LEU A 54 -1.03 -15.05 -1.77
C LEU A 54 -0.43 -14.85 -3.15
N ARG A 55 -1.18 -14.23 -4.06
CA ARG A 55 -0.74 -13.83 -5.40
C ARG A 55 -0.29 -12.37 -5.41
N ASN A 56 0.71 -12.04 -6.23
CA ASN A 56 1.30 -10.70 -6.31
C ASN A 56 1.94 -10.21 -4.99
N ALA A 57 2.41 -11.15 -4.15
CA ALA A 57 3.20 -10.83 -2.98
C ALA A 57 4.69 -10.80 -3.36
N GLU A 58 5.46 -9.95 -2.69
CA GLU A 58 6.91 -9.92 -2.80
C GLU A 58 7.52 -11.03 -1.96
N VAL A 59 8.43 -11.82 -2.53
CA VAL A 59 9.08 -12.94 -1.84
C VAL A 59 10.58 -12.83 -2.01
N TRP A 60 11.32 -12.91 -0.91
CA TRP A 60 12.78 -12.90 -0.95
C TRP A 60 13.41 -13.83 0.08
N LEU A 61 14.66 -14.20 -0.20
CA LEU A 61 15.51 -14.98 0.70
C LEU A 61 16.36 -14.03 1.56
N ASP A 62 16.16 -14.04 2.87
CA ASP A 62 16.87 -13.16 3.83
C ASP A 62 18.25 -13.74 4.15
N ILE A 63 19.26 -13.35 3.37
CA ILE A 63 20.60 -13.94 3.41
C ILE A 63 21.41 -13.39 4.59
N ASN A 64 21.25 -12.09 4.87
CA ASN A 64 22.02 -11.42 5.92
C ASN A 64 21.29 -11.42 7.27
N GLY A 65 20.07 -11.97 7.33
CA GLY A 65 19.25 -12.05 8.52
C GLY A 65 18.73 -10.68 8.95
N ASN A 66 18.65 -9.70 8.04
CA ASN A 66 18.14 -8.36 8.32
C ASN A 66 16.61 -8.25 8.16
N SER A 67 15.98 -9.25 7.55
CA SER A 67 14.55 -9.35 7.22
C SER A 67 14.04 -8.32 6.22
N LEU A 68 14.89 -7.43 5.71
CA LEU A 68 14.60 -6.46 4.67
C LEU A 68 14.98 -7.06 3.32
N HIS A 69 14.35 -6.61 2.24
CA HIS A 69 14.77 -7.01 0.90
C HIS A 69 15.97 -6.16 0.47
N ASP A 70 17.14 -6.79 0.39
CA ASP A 70 18.34 -6.14 -0.13
C ASP A 70 18.57 -6.45 -1.62
N LYS A 71 19.22 -5.51 -2.33
CA LYS A 71 19.51 -5.63 -3.78
C LYS A 71 20.21 -6.93 -4.20
N ASN A 72 20.92 -7.60 -3.28
CA ASN A 72 21.69 -8.80 -3.57
C ASN A 72 20.95 -10.10 -3.19
N GLU A 73 19.71 -10.00 -2.75
CA GLU A 73 18.92 -11.15 -2.32
C GLU A 73 18.06 -11.68 -3.48
N PRO A 74 17.93 -13.01 -3.62
CA PRO A 74 16.96 -13.62 -4.52
C PRO A 74 15.57 -13.11 -4.23
N PHE A 75 14.87 -12.73 -5.29
CA PHE A 75 13.56 -12.10 -5.22
C PHE A 75 12.65 -12.60 -6.34
N ALA A 76 11.37 -12.75 -6.03
CA ALA A 76 10.32 -12.99 -7.02
C ALA A 76 8.98 -12.43 -6.53
N ILE A 77 8.04 -12.27 -7.46
CA ILE A 77 6.64 -12.01 -7.16
C ILE A 77 5.88 -13.34 -7.21
N SER A 78 5.08 -13.62 -6.19
CA SER A 78 4.25 -14.83 -6.15
C SER A 78 3.17 -14.81 -7.23
N LYS A 79 2.89 -15.98 -7.78
CA LYS A 79 1.89 -16.22 -8.85
C LYS A 79 0.69 -16.97 -8.28
N ASP A 80 -0.19 -17.43 -9.17
CA ASP A 80 -1.32 -18.30 -8.80
C ASP A 80 -0.84 -19.51 -7.98
N GLY A 81 -1.59 -19.87 -6.93
CA GLY A 81 -1.23 -20.87 -5.93
C GLY A 81 -0.10 -20.42 -4.99
N GLY A 82 0.17 -19.12 -4.92
CA GLY A 82 1.15 -18.51 -4.03
C GLY A 82 2.61 -18.83 -4.36
N VAL A 83 2.89 -19.37 -5.55
CA VAL A 83 4.22 -19.88 -5.91
C VAL A 83 5.15 -18.73 -6.33
N ALA A 84 6.34 -18.66 -5.72
CA ALA A 84 7.42 -17.77 -6.08
C ALA A 84 8.70 -18.57 -6.37
N ASP A 85 9.22 -18.43 -7.58
CA ASP A 85 10.43 -19.11 -8.03
C ASP A 85 11.63 -18.17 -7.94
N LEU A 86 12.44 -18.34 -6.89
CA LEU A 86 13.62 -17.52 -6.65
C LEU A 86 14.80 -18.02 -7.47
N ASP A 87 15.46 -17.12 -8.21
CA ASP A 87 16.75 -17.42 -8.84
C ASP A 87 17.85 -17.40 -7.77
N VAL A 88 18.34 -18.58 -7.42
CA VAL A 88 19.39 -18.79 -6.41
C VAL A 88 20.72 -19.16 -7.06
N SER A 89 20.87 -18.87 -8.35
CA SER A 89 22.12 -19.11 -9.07
C SER A 89 23.29 -18.43 -8.37
N GLY A 90 24.24 -19.23 -7.89
CA GLY A 90 25.42 -18.74 -7.16
C GLY A 90 25.25 -18.68 -5.64
N ILE A 91 24.15 -19.20 -5.08
CA ILE A 91 23.95 -19.38 -3.65
C ILE A 91 24.02 -20.86 -3.32
N ASP A 92 25.03 -21.24 -2.54
CA ASP A 92 25.14 -22.59 -2.01
C ASP A 92 24.15 -22.77 -0.84
N ASN A 93 23.40 -23.88 -0.85
CA ASN A 93 22.41 -24.26 0.18
C ASN A 93 21.42 -23.13 0.52
N PRO A 94 20.58 -22.68 -0.42
CA PRO A 94 19.61 -21.61 -0.20
C PRO A 94 18.65 -21.91 0.97
N GLU A 95 18.40 -23.18 1.28
CA GLU A 95 17.55 -23.61 2.39
C GLU A 95 18.08 -23.24 3.78
N GLN A 96 19.33 -22.78 3.91
CA GLN A 96 19.88 -22.36 5.21
C GLN A 96 19.40 -20.97 5.65
N TYR A 97 18.75 -20.22 4.77
CA TYR A 97 18.30 -18.86 5.01
C TYR A 97 16.79 -18.82 5.28
N SER A 98 16.35 -17.82 6.03
CA SER A 98 14.93 -17.55 6.24
C SER A 98 14.30 -17.00 4.97
N VAL A 99 13.00 -17.20 4.81
CA VAL A 99 12.25 -16.67 3.68
C VAL A 99 11.22 -15.68 4.17
N MET A 100 11.07 -14.60 3.43
CA MET A 100 10.17 -13.50 3.72
C MET A 100 9.13 -13.36 2.61
N VAL A 101 7.91 -13.00 2.99
CA VAL A 101 6.84 -12.65 2.07
C VAL A 101 6.23 -11.34 2.54
N LYS A 102 6.11 -10.36 1.64
CA LYS A 102 5.40 -9.10 1.89
C LYS A 102 4.17 -9.05 1.01
N ALA A 103 3.02 -9.03 1.67
CA ALA A 103 1.74 -8.78 1.07
C ALA A 103 1.54 -7.25 0.96
N ILE A 104 1.20 -6.77 -0.23
CA ILE A 104 1.11 -5.35 -0.56
C ILE A 104 -0.36 -4.96 -0.66
N ALA A 105 -0.75 -3.95 0.12
CA ALA A 105 -2.10 -3.37 0.05
C ALA A 105 -2.46 -2.92 -1.37
N GLY A 106 -3.68 -3.23 -1.79
CA GLY A 106 -4.21 -2.90 -3.12
C GLY A 106 -3.59 -3.68 -4.29
N LYS A 107 -2.68 -4.64 -4.03
CA LYS A 107 -2.01 -5.43 -5.09
C LYS A 107 -2.02 -6.93 -4.84
N THR A 108 -1.66 -7.34 -3.63
CA THR A 108 -1.65 -8.75 -3.26
C THR A 108 -3.08 -9.23 -3.08
N VAL A 109 -3.38 -10.37 -3.68
CA VAL A 109 -4.69 -11.02 -3.58
C VAL A 109 -4.52 -12.29 -2.79
N ASP A 110 -5.38 -12.47 -1.78
CA ASP A 110 -5.57 -13.77 -1.16
C ASP A 110 -6.55 -14.58 -2.03
N GLU A 111 -6.13 -15.77 -2.49
CA GLU A 111 -6.98 -16.61 -3.33
C GLU A 111 -8.21 -17.16 -2.61
N ASP A 112 -8.30 -17.02 -1.28
CA ASP A 112 -9.56 -17.24 -0.55
C ASP A 112 -10.71 -16.34 -1.04
N THR A 113 -10.39 -15.20 -1.65
CA THR A 113 -11.36 -14.26 -2.25
C THR A 113 -11.60 -14.50 -3.75
N VAL A 114 -10.90 -15.47 -4.36
CA VAL A 114 -11.03 -15.78 -5.79
C VAL A 114 -12.16 -16.79 -5.98
N THR A 115 -13.26 -16.32 -6.57
CA THR A 115 -14.51 -17.08 -6.67
C THR A 115 -14.86 -17.42 -8.13
N GLU A 116 -16.04 -17.99 -8.41
CA GLU A 116 -16.51 -18.16 -9.80
C GLU A 116 -16.85 -16.83 -10.47
N THR A 117 -17.45 -15.90 -9.73
CA THR A 117 -17.84 -14.59 -10.27
C THR A 117 -16.73 -13.54 -10.20
N ASN A 118 -15.81 -13.66 -9.24
CA ASN A 118 -14.65 -12.79 -9.07
C ASN A 118 -13.32 -13.54 -9.25
N LYS A 119 -12.90 -13.71 -10.51
CA LYS A 119 -11.61 -14.38 -10.83
C LYS A 119 -10.37 -13.55 -10.51
N ALA A 120 -10.53 -12.24 -10.37
CA ALA A 120 -9.44 -11.35 -9.97
C ALA A 120 -9.16 -11.45 -8.46
N GLY A 121 -10.16 -11.86 -7.69
CA GLY A 121 -10.15 -11.81 -6.23
C GLY A 121 -10.15 -10.36 -5.72
N VAL A 122 -10.22 -10.24 -4.41
CA VAL A 122 -10.21 -8.96 -3.70
C VAL A 122 -8.78 -8.68 -3.24
N PRO A 123 -8.15 -7.58 -3.67
CA PRO A 123 -6.86 -7.18 -3.15
C PRO A 123 -6.95 -6.89 -1.65
N ILE A 124 -5.93 -7.30 -0.89
CA ILE A 124 -5.90 -7.03 0.55
C ILE A 124 -5.85 -5.52 0.82
N ALA A 125 -6.58 -5.07 1.85
CA ALA A 125 -6.64 -3.66 2.21
C ALA A 125 -5.42 -3.18 3.01
N LYS A 126 -4.82 -4.06 3.83
CA LYS A 126 -3.68 -3.74 4.69
C LYS A 126 -2.47 -4.61 4.34
N PRO A 127 -1.26 -4.03 4.31
CA PRO A 127 -0.06 -4.82 4.07
C PRO A 127 0.28 -5.66 5.29
N PHE A 128 0.97 -6.77 5.07
CA PHE A 128 1.56 -7.56 6.14
C PHE A 128 2.78 -8.33 5.64
N VAL A 129 3.61 -8.78 6.58
CA VAL A 129 4.82 -9.55 6.32
C VAL A 129 4.71 -10.90 7.01
N LEU A 130 4.96 -11.94 6.22
CA LEU A 130 5.11 -13.31 6.70
C LEU A 130 6.58 -13.72 6.62
N SER A 131 6.96 -14.67 7.47
CA SER A 131 8.28 -15.25 7.45
C SER A 131 8.24 -16.75 7.75
N ALA A 132 9.26 -17.47 7.32
CA ALA A 132 9.51 -18.83 7.76
C ALA A 132 10.99 -19.03 8.12
N PRO A 133 11.26 -19.85 9.15
CA PRO A 133 12.63 -20.17 9.53
C PRO A 133 13.34 -20.97 8.45
N ALA A 134 14.67 -20.92 8.48
CA ALA A 134 15.52 -21.72 7.62
C ALA A 134 15.06 -23.19 7.51
N GLY A 135 15.13 -23.70 6.29
CA GLY A 135 14.75 -25.05 5.88
C GLY A 135 13.29 -25.19 5.42
N GLU A 136 12.48 -24.14 5.54
CA GLU A 136 11.06 -24.17 5.16
C GLU A 136 10.81 -23.44 3.85
N SER A 137 9.97 -24.04 3.00
CA SER A 137 9.55 -23.46 1.71
C SER A 137 8.07 -23.07 1.70
N ILE A 138 7.36 -23.27 2.81
CA ILE A 138 5.97 -22.85 3.01
C ILE A 138 5.98 -21.71 4.02
N ILE A 139 5.53 -20.54 3.59
CA ILE A 139 5.45 -19.34 4.41
C ILE A 139 3.99 -19.04 4.67
N SER A 140 3.62 -18.91 5.94
CA SER A 140 2.27 -18.68 6.39
C SER A 140 2.24 -17.82 7.66
N PRO A 141 1.07 -17.37 8.11
CA PRO A 141 0.93 -16.75 9.43
C PRO A 141 1.46 -17.65 10.55
N LEU A 142 1.28 -18.97 10.42
CA LEU A 142 1.75 -19.96 11.40
C LEU A 142 3.28 -20.11 11.41
N SER A 143 3.93 -20.15 10.24
CA SER A 143 5.40 -20.16 10.18
C SER A 143 6.00 -18.87 10.72
N THR A 144 5.28 -17.75 10.56
CA THR A 144 5.67 -16.44 11.06
C THR A 144 5.67 -16.42 12.58
N LEU A 145 4.64 -16.99 13.23
CA LEU A 145 4.64 -17.16 14.68
C LEU A 145 5.81 -18.02 15.17
N VAL A 146 6.20 -19.06 14.42
CA VAL A 146 7.40 -19.85 14.74
C VAL A 146 8.66 -18.98 14.68
N GLN A 147 8.82 -18.18 13.62
CA GLN A 147 9.95 -17.26 13.46
C GLN A 147 10.00 -16.22 14.59
N ILE A 148 8.87 -15.62 14.97
CA ILE A 148 8.77 -14.66 16.08
C ILE A 148 9.26 -15.29 17.38
N ASN A 149 8.80 -16.50 17.70
CA ASN A 149 9.24 -17.22 18.90
C ASN A 149 10.74 -17.56 18.85
N MET A 150 11.28 -17.92 17.68
CA MET A 150 12.71 -18.16 17.50
C MET A 150 13.55 -16.87 17.66
N ASN A 151 13.04 -15.73 17.19
CA ASN A 151 13.66 -14.42 17.42
C ASN A 151 13.67 -14.07 18.92
N ASN A 152 12.70 -14.58 19.69
CA ASN A 152 12.68 -14.56 21.15
C ASN A 152 13.51 -15.68 21.81
N GLN A 153 14.56 -16.15 21.12
CA GLN A 153 15.57 -17.10 21.61
C GLN A 153 15.10 -18.54 21.87
N MET A 154 13.90 -18.93 21.44
CA MET A 154 13.46 -20.33 21.48
C MET A 154 14.12 -21.15 20.37
N THR A 155 14.30 -22.46 20.59
CA THR A 155 14.64 -23.35 19.46
C THR A 155 13.45 -23.54 18.53
N LYS A 156 13.68 -24.00 17.30
CA LYS A 156 12.60 -24.29 16.35
C LYS A 156 11.58 -25.29 16.91
N GLU A 157 12.04 -26.32 17.62
CA GLU A 157 11.18 -27.32 18.26
C GLU A 157 10.34 -26.72 19.40
N GLU A 158 10.93 -25.85 20.22
CA GLU A 158 10.23 -25.16 21.30
C GLU A 158 9.18 -24.18 20.76
N ALA A 159 9.54 -23.42 19.72
CA ALA A 159 8.63 -22.50 19.03
C ALA A 159 7.45 -23.25 18.39
N LEU A 160 7.71 -24.37 17.72
CA LEU A 160 6.68 -25.24 17.15
C LEU A 160 5.73 -25.79 18.22
N ALA A 161 6.27 -26.26 19.35
CA ALA A 161 5.46 -26.76 20.46
C ALA A 161 4.59 -25.66 21.09
N LYS A 162 5.14 -24.45 21.22
CA LYS A 162 4.40 -23.29 21.72
C LYS A 162 3.26 -22.89 20.80
N VAL A 163 3.51 -22.73 19.49
CA VAL A 163 2.46 -22.39 18.52
C VAL A 163 1.37 -23.46 18.48
N ALA A 164 1.74 -24.74 18.52
CA ALA A 164 0.78 -25.85 18.61
C ALA A 164 -0.13 -25.74 19.84
N GLN A 165 0.46 -25.44 21.01
CA GLN A 165 -0.26 -25.29 22.27
C GLN A 165 -1.16 -24.06 22.28
N ASP A 166 -0.64 -22.92 21.81
CA ASP A 166 -1.34 -21.64 21.81
C ASP A 166 -2.54 -21.68 20.87
N LEU A 167 -2.46 -22.38 19.74
CA LEU A 167 -3.56 -22.43 18.77
C LEU A 167 -4.41 -23.71 18.86
N ASN A 168 -4.03 -24.65 19.73
CA ASN A 168 -4.64 -25.97 19.85
C ASN A 168 -4.71 -26.71 18.50
N ILE A 169 -3.56 -26.79 17.81
CA ILE A 169 -3.38 -27.48 16.53
C ILE A 169 -2.23 -28.49 16.62
N GLU A 170 -2.22 -29.46 15.70
CA GLU A 170 -1.16 -30.47 15.65
C GLU A 170 0.16 -29.86 15.17
N THR A 171 1.27 -30.18 15.83
CA THR A 171 2.58 -29.59 15.49
C THR A 171 3.00 -29.82 14.04
N SER A 172 2.62 -30.96 13.46
CA SER A 172 2.94 -31.31 12.06
C SER A 172 2.22 -30.44 11.02
N THR A 173 1.19 -29.68 11.40
CA THR A 173 0.41 -28.87 10.45
C THR A 173 0.93 -27.43 10.34
N ILE A 174 1.76 -26.97 11.30
CA ILE A 174 2.19 -25.56 11.43
C ILE A 174 3.03 -25.10 10.22
N LEU A 175 3.92 -25.96 9.74
CA LEU A 175 4.81 -25.68 8.60
C LEU A 175 4.36 -26.43 7.32
N SER A 176 3.11 -26.90 7.30
CA SER A 176 2.54 -27.61 6.15
C SER A 176 1.76 -26.66 5.24
N ASP A 177 1.60 -27.05 3.98
CA ASP A 177 0.60 -26.45 3.09
C ASP A 177 -0.80 -26.94 3.53
N TYR A 178 -1.43 -26.19 4.44
CA TYR A 178 -2.72 -26.52 5.02
C TYR A 178 -3.89 -26.33 4.05
N VAL A 179 -3.70 -25.55 2.98
CA VAL A 179 -4.67 -25.38 1.89
C VAL A 179 -4.68 -26.66 1.04
N GLU A 180 -3.51 -27.08 0.54
CA GLU A 180 -3.36 -28.32 -0.24
C GLU A 180 -3.76 -29.57 0.57
N SER A 181 -3.49 -29.56 1.88
CA SER A 181 -3.83 -30.64 2.81
C SER A 181 -5.29 -30.63 3.27
N ASN A 182 -6.09 -29.65 2.85
CA ASN A 182 -7.50 -29.48 3.22
C ASN A 182 -7.72 -29.45 4.75
N LEU A 183 -6.88 -28.70 5.46
CA LEU A 183 -6.93 -28.53 6.91
C LEU A 183 -7.69 -27.25 7.28
N GLY A 184 -9.00 -27.23 7.05
CA GLY A 184 -9.83 -26.01 7.22
C GLY A 184 -9.75 -25.38 8.61
N ASP A 185 -9.67 -26.17 9.69
CA ASP A 185 -9.51 -25.63 11.05
C ASP A 185 -8.17 -24.91 11.27
N VAL A 186 -7.14 -25.30 10.52
CA VAL A 186 -5.80 -24.70 10.56
C VAL A 186 -5.80 -23.45 9.68
N ALA A 187 -6.41 -23.51 8.49
CA ALA A 187 -6.58 -22.38 7.59
C ALA A 187 -7.33 -21.21 8.27
N SER A 188 -8.50 -21.48 8.86
CA SER A 188 -9.29 -20.45 9.54
C SER A 188 -8.55 -19.82 10.74
N LYS A 189 -7.66 -20.56 11.41
CA LYS A 189 -6.80 -20.00 12.47
C LYS A 189 -5.63 -19.19 11.91
N ALA A 190 -5.08 -19.58 10.77
CA ALA A 190 -4.04 -18.83 10.08
C ALA A 190 -4.58 -17.47 9.62
N ASN A 191 -5.73 -17.46 8.93
CA ASN A 191 -6.41 -16.24 8.50
C ASN A 191 -6.75 -15.33 9.70
N ALA A 192 -7.23 -15.90 10.81
CA ALA A 192 -7.51 -15.13 12.03
C ALA A 192 -6.27 -14.40 12.59
N ILE A 193 -5.06 -14.93 12.41
CA ILE A 193 -3.82 -14.26 12.83
C ILE A 193 -3.59 -13.00 11.98
N VAL A 194 -3.93 -13.04 10.69
CA VAL A 194 -3.81 -11.90 9.78
C VAL A 194 -4.89 -10.85 10.04
N GLU A 195 -6.16 -11.24 10.10
CA GLU A 195 -7.29 -10.33 10.37
C GLU A 195 -7.17 -9.58 11.70
N LEU A 196 -6.54 -10.21 12.70
CA LEU A 196 -6.30 -9.59 14.00
C LEU A 196 -5.04 -8.71 14.05
N GLY A 197 -4.25 -8.64 12.98
CA GLY A 197 -3.02 -7.87 12.91
C GLY A 197 -1.91 -8.41 13.82
N ILE A 198 -1.87 -9.74 14.02
CA ILE A 198 -0.86 -10.40 14.86
C ILE A 198 0.44 -10.64 14.07
N VAL A 199 0.35 -10.73 12.74
CA VAL A 199 1.53 -10.63 11.86
C VAL A 199 1.97 -9.17 11.73
N PRO A 200 3.28 -8.91 11.54
CA PRO A 200 3.76 -7.55 11.38
C PRO A 200 3.29 -6.93 10.07
N GLU A 201 3.07 -5.62 10.05
CA GLU A 201 2.71 -4.85 8.85
C GLU A 201 3.95 -4.55 7.99
N SER A 202 5.14 -4.63 8.58
CA SER A 202 6.44 -4.33 7.96
C SER A 202 7.53 -5.30 8.40
N ALA A 203 8.61 -5.38 7.62
CA ALA A 203 9.75 -6.22 7.97
C ALA A 203 10.51 -5.69 9.21
N GLU A 204 10.43 -4.39 9.46
CA GLU A 204 11.01 -3.70 10.60
C GLU A 204 10.34 -4.08 11.92
N GLU A 205 9.00 -4.15 11.93
CA GLU A 205 8.20 -4.54 13.11
C GLU A 205 8.56 -5.95 13.60
N LEU A 206 8.87 -6.88 12.67
CA LEU A 206 9.27 -8.26 13.00
C LEU A 206 10.49 -8.33 13.93
N LYS A 207 11.30 -7.27 14.00
CA LYS A 207 12.53 -7.20 14.80
C LYS A 207 12.44 -6.32 16.02
N GLN A 208 11.71 -5.22 15.92
CA GLN A 208 11.71 -4.20 16.95
C GLN A 208 10.59 -4.45 17.98
N ASP A 209 9.48 -5.06 17.55
CA ASP A 209 8.24 -5.08 18.32
C ASP A 209 7.76 -6.50 18.63
N ILE A 210 8.69 -7.47 18.75
CA ILE A 210 8.38 -8.87 19.10
C ILE A 210 7.47 -8.97 20.33
N GLN A 211 7.72 -8.15 21.36
CA GLN A 211 6.90 -8.15 22.57
C GLN A 211 5.48 -7.65 22.31
N GLU A 212 5.30 -6.70 21.39
CA GLU A 212 3.99 -6.21 20.98
C GLU A 212 3.23 -7.30 20.23
N LEU A 213 3.86 -7.97 19.28
CA LEU A 213 3.26 -9.08 18.53
C LEU A 213 2.84 -10.24 19.47
N GLU A 214 3.66 -10.56 20.47
CA GLU A 214 3.31 -11.55 21.51
C GLU A 214 2.11 -11.11 22.37
N ASN A 215 2.00 -9.81 22.67
CA ASN A 215 0.87 -9.26 23.41
C ASN A 215 -0.41 -9.32 22.56
N LYS A 216 -0.34 -8.93 21.27
CA LYS A 216 -1.44 -9.02 20.31
C LYS A 216 -1.95 -10.45 20.18
N LEU A 217 -1.05 -11.44 20.09
CA LEU A 217 -1.42 -12.86 20.09
C LEU A 217 -2.07 -13.26 21.42
N SER A 218 -1.47 -12.92 22.55
CA SER A 218 -1.95 -13.30 23.89
C SER A 218 -3.35 -12.75 24.20
N GLU A 219 -3.67 -11.56 23.69
CA GLU A 219 -4.99 -10.95 23.82
C GLU A 219 -6.08 -11.76 23.09
N HIS A 220 -5.76 -12.33 21.93
CA HIS A 220 -6.74 -12.97 21.05
C HIS A 220 -6.68 -14.50 21.02
N VAL A 221 -5.67 -15.12 21.64
CA VAL A 221 -5.39 -16.55 21.54
C VAL A 221 -6.59 -17.43 21.89
N GLU A 222 -7.37 -17.06 22.92
CA GLU A 222 -8.55 -17.82 23.33
C GLU A 222 -9.71 -17.73 22.34
N THR A 223 -9.80 -16.62 21.60
CA THR A 223 -10.78 -16.46 20.50
C THR A 223 -10.33 -17.28 19.29
N ILE A 224 -9.04 -17.21 18.92
CA ILE A 224 -8.49 -17.96 17.77
C ILE A 224 -8.66 -19.47 17.97
N LYS A 225 -8.45 -20.00 19.19
CA LYS A 225 -8.70 -21.42 19.51
C LYS A 225 -10.13 -21.89 19.19
N GLN A 226 -11.10 -21.00 19.26
CA GLN A 226 -12.51 -21.33 19.05
C GLN A 226 -12.92 -21.35 17.58
N VAL A 227 -12.12 -20.74 16.69
CA VAL A 227 -12.38 -20.72 15.25
C VAL A 227 -12.23 -22.12 14.67
N VAL A 228 -13.21 -22.54 13.88
CA VAL A 228 -13.22 -23.81 13.14
C VAL A 228 -13.41 -23.56 11.64
N ALA A 229 -13.23 -24.61 10.84
CA ALA A 229 -13.40 -24.56 9.39
C ALA A 229 -14.73 -23.91 8.98
N GLY A 230 -14.66 -23.00 8.01
CA GLY A 230 -15.83 -22.25 7.52
C GLY A 230 -16.24 -21.09 8.42
N GLN A 231 -15.35 -20.65 9.33
CA GLN A 231 -15.52 -19.43 10.12
C GLN A 231 -14.32 -18.51 9.92
N LEU A 232 -14.56 -17.21 10.13
CA LEU A 232 -13.54 -16.15 10.16
C LEU A 232 -13.68 -15.34 11.43
N ILE A 233 -12.63 -14.57 11.74
CA ILE A 233 -12.71 -13.51 12.75
C ILE A 233 -12.78 -12.18 12.04
N ILE A 234 -13.72 -11.34 12.46
CA ILE A 234 -13.80 -9.94 12.07
C ILE A 234 -13.75 -9.06 13.31
N LYS A 235 -13.49 -7.76 13.12
CA LYS A 235 -13.68 -6.75 14.16
C LYS A 235 -15.08 -6.15 13.98
N ASP A 236 -15.86 -6.11 15.05
CA ASP A 236 -17.13 -5.38 15.07
C ASP A 236 -16.90 -3.86 15.11
N GLU A 237 -17.99 -3.07 15.13
CA GLU A 237 -17.97 -1.60 15.19
C GLU A 237 -17.20 -1.05 16.42
N ASP A 238 -17.14 -1.81 17.52
CA ASP A 238 -16.39 -1.46 18.73
C ASP A 238 -14.91 -1.91 18.65
N GLY A 239 -14.49 -2.49 17.52
CA GLY A 239 -13.14 -3.01 17.30
C GLY A 239 -12.88 -4.38 17.94
N LYS A 240 -13.91 -5.08 18.42
CA LYS A 240 -13.78 -6.36 19.13
C LYS A 240 -13.82 -7.54 18.16
N ALA A 241 -12.94 -8.51 18.40
CA ALA A 241 -12.90 -9.76 17.66
C ALA A 241 -14.17 -10.60 17.87
N VAL A 242 -14.87 -10.90 16.78
CA VAL A 242 -16.06 -11.77 16.75
C VAL A 242 -15.91 -12.86 15.68
N ILE A 243 -16.45 -14.05 15.96
CA ILE A 243 -16.41 -15.19 15.04
C ILE A 243 -17.69 -15.19 14.20
N VAL A 244 -17.53 -15.18 12.88
CA VAL A 244 -18.63 -15.19 11.91
C VAL A 244 -18.49 -16.37 10.94
N PRO A 245 -19.58 -16.82 10.31
CA PRO A 245 -19.48 -17.76 9.19
C PRO A 245 -18.68 -17.17 8.02
N ASN A 246 -17.85 -17.99 7.37
CA ASN A 246 -17.27 -17.68 6.06
C ASN A 246 -18.31 -17.99 4.97
N ALA A 247 -19.40 -17.22 4.98
CA ALA A 247 -20.45 -17.31 3.97
C ALA A 247 -20.28 -16.13 3.01
N ASP A 248 -20.37 -16.41 1.72
CA ASP A 248 -20.34 -15.47 0.62
C ASP A 248 -21.44 -15.97 -0.34
N LYS A 249 -22.57 -15.27 -0.35
CA LYS A 249 -23.83 -15.76 -0.93
C LYS A 249 -23.94 -15.51 -2.42
N ASP A 250 -23.40 -14.41 -2.90
CA ASP A 250 -23.38 -14.06 -4.32
C ASP A 250 -22.02 -14.36 -5.00
N ASP A 251 -21.07 -14.88 -4.22
CA ASP A 251 -19.79 -15.43 -4.66
C ASP A 251 -18.89 -14.34 -5.24
N ASP A 252 -18.85 -13.15 -4.65
CA ASP A 252 -18.06 -12.00 -5.11
C ASP A 252 -16.68 -11.86 -4.44
N GLY A 253 -16.42 -12.68 -3.42
CA GLY A 253 -15.17 -12.70 -2.66
C GLY A 253 -15.21 -11.89 -1.36
N ILE A 254 -16.32 -11.19 -1.06
CA ILE A 254 -16.59 -10.53 0.21
C ILE A 254 -17.59 -11.38 0.98
N ILE A 255 -17.34 -11.58 2.27
CA ILE A 255 -18.25 -12.39 3.10
C ILE A 255 -19.52 -11.61 3.44
N ASP A 256 -20.65 -12.30 3.57
CA ASP A 256 -21.98 -11.75 3.93
C ASP A 256 -21.93 -10.83 5.18
N ALA A 257 -20.96 -11.04 6.07
CA ALA A 257 -20.79 -10.24 7.30
C ALA A 257 -20.03 -8.92 7.10
N LYS A 258 -19.32 -8.77 5.98
CA LYS A 258 -18.58 -7.56 5.56
C LYS A 258 -19.18 -6.91 4.30
N ASP A 259 -20.16 -7.56 3.69
CA ASP A 259 -20.79 -7.16 2.43
C ASP A 259 -22.08 -6.37 2.70
N ALA A 260 -22.16 -5.14 2.15
CA ALA A 260 -23.34 -4.30 2.22
C ALA A 260 -24.50 -4.82 1.33
N PHE A 261 -24.18 -5.58 0.27
CA PHE A 261 -25.13 -6.15 -0.67
C PHE A 261 -24.94 -7.67 -0.90
N PRO A 262 -25.20 -8.54 0.11
CA PRO A 262 -24.97 -10.01 0.05
C PRO A 262 -25.77 -10.82 -0.99
N ASP A 263 -26.46 -10.15 -1.91
CA ASP A 263 -27.28 -10.74 -2.96
C ASP A 263 -26.91 -10.19 -4.35
N ASP A 264 -25.95 -9.28 -4.45
CA ASP A 264 -25.52 -8.60 -5.66
C ASP A 264 -24.00 -8.61 -5.80
N SER A 265 -23.48 -9.60 -6.52
CA SER A 265 -22.03 -9.79 -6.73
C SER A 265 -21.31 -8.66 -7.49
N SER A 266 -22.01 -7.56 -7.79
CA SER A 266 -21.45 -6.37 -8.40
C SER A 266 -21.36 -5.18 -7.46
N GLU A 267 -21.79 -5.31 -6.21
CA GLU A 267 -21.73 -4.27 -5.18
C GLU A 267 -21.37 -4.92 -3.84
N TRP A 268 -20.44 -4.34 -3.09
CA TRP A 268 -20.05 -4.88 -1.76
C TRP A 268 -19.86 -3.81 -0.69
N LEU A 269 -19.68 -2.56 -1.10
CA LEU A 269 -19.43 -1.40 -0.25
C LEU A 269 -20.53 -0.35 -0.50
N ASP A 270 -20.93 0.32 0.57
CA ASP A 270 -21.93 1.40 0.61
C ASP A 270 -21.38 2.45 1.59
N THR A 271 -20.51 3.34 1.11
CA THR A 271 -19.70 4.22 1.96
C THR A 271 -20.58 5.24 2.71
N ASP A 272 -21.56 5.84 2.04
CA ASP A 272 -22.47 6.83 2.64
C ASP A 272 -23.75 6.21 3.25
N SER A 273 -23.95 4.90 3.04
CA SER A 273 -25.10 4.13 3.53
C SER A 273 -26.46 4.60 2.98
N ASP A 274 -26.50 5.12 1.75
CA ASP A 274 -27.74 5.51 1.08
C ASP A 274 -28.51 4.33 0.45
N GLY A 275 -27.85 3.17 0.35
CA GLY A 275 -28.39 1.93 -0.23
C GLY A 275 -28.09 1.74 -1.72
N ILE A 276 -27.22 2.55 -2.32
CA ILE A 276 -26.62 2.38 -3.63
C ILE A 276 -25.16 1.99 -3.39
N GLY A 277 -24.72 0.89 -4.00
CA GLY A 277 -23.34 0.46 -3.84
C GLY A 277 -22.37 1.32 -4.63
N ASN A 278 -21.15 1.45 -4.12
CA ASN A 278 -20.12 2.33 -4.66
C ASN A 278 -19.80 2.08 -6.15
N ASN A 279 -19.97 0.86 -6.69
CA ASN A 279 -19.67 0.64 -8.11
C ASN A 279 -20.71 1.30 -9.04
N LYS A 280 -21.87 1.66 -8.50
CA LYS A 280 -22.97 2.30 -9.22
C LYS A 280 -23.26 3.71 -8.73
N ASP A 281 -22.90 4.04 -7.50
CA ASP A 281 -22.99 5.41 -7.02
C ASP A 281 -22.07 6.35 -7.83
N THR A 282 -22.38 7.63 -7.77
CA THR A 282 -21.60 8.69 -8.43
C THR A 282 -21.11 9.73 -7.42
N ASP A 283 -21.36 9.52 -6.14
CA ASP A 283 -21.08 10.36 -4.97
C ASP A 283 -20.98 9.41 -3.77
N ASP A 284 -19.94 8.57 -3.77
CA ASP A 284 -19.76 7.40 -2.89
C ASP A 284 -19.81 7.75 -1.40
N ASP A 285 -19.39 8.96 -1.02
CA ASP A 285 -19.38 9.43 0.38
C ASP A 285 -20.48 10.44 0.73
N GLY A 286 -21.29 10.83 -0.26
CA GLY A 286 -22.47 11.67 -0.09
C GLY A 286 -22.16 13.11 0.35
N ASP A 287 -20.96 13.63 0.08
CA ASP A 287 -20.56 15.00 0.41
C ASP A 287 -21.18 16.05 -0.55
N GLY A 288 -21.69 15.59 -1.70
CA GLY A 288 -22.33 16.39 -2.74
C GLY A 288 -21.42 16.76 -3.92
N VAL A 289 -20.17 16.30 -3.92
CA VAL A 289 -19.22 16.33 -5.03
C VAL A 289 -19.20 14.94 -5.66
N ALA A 290 -19.32 14.87 -6.99
CA ALA A 290 -19.34 13.58 -7.66
C ALA A 290 -17.93 12.94 -7.67
N ASP A 291 -17.82 11.61 -7.58
CA ASP A 291 -16.52 10.89 -7.49
C ASP A 291 -15.53 11.25 -8.62
N ALA A 292 -16.06 11.64 -9.78
CA ALA A 292 -15.25 12.02 -10.93
C ALA A 292 -14.57 13.39 -10.79
N ASP A 293 -15.11 14.25 -9.92
CA ASP A 293 -14.63 15.59 -9.59
C ASP A 293 -14.07 15.67 -8.15
N ASP A 294 -14.16 14.57 -7.39
CA ASP A 294 -13.70 14.44 -6.01
C ASP A 294 -12.29 13.79 -5.93
N VAL A 295 -11.36 14.42 -5.22
CA VAL A 295 -10.02 13.86 -4.99
C VAL A 295 -10.02 12.76 -3.92
N PHE A 296 -10.96 12.80 -2.98
CA PHE A 296 -11.17 11.87 -1.89
C PHE A 296 -12.59 11.29 -1.91
N PRO A 297 -12.98 10.54 -2.95
CA PRO A 297 -14.36 10.07 -3.16
C PRO A 297 -14.93 9.13 -2.09
N LEU A 298 -14.20 8.86 -1.01
CA LEU A 298 -14.64 7.99 0.09
C LEU A 298 -14.56 8.71 1.45
N ASP A 299 -14.27 10.02 1.46
CA ASP A 299 -14.14 10.85 2.65
C ASP A 299 -15.02 12.08 2.53
N SER A 300 -16.24 11.96 3.09
CA SER A 300 -17.25 13.02 3.09
C SER A 300 -16.85 14.37 3.72
N THR A 301 -15.63 14.47 4.25
CA THR A 301 -15.08 15.68 4.84
C THR A 301 -14.01 16.36 3.99
N GLU A 302 -13.62 15.79 2.85
CA GLU A 302 -12.58 16.29 1.97
C GLU A 302 -12.95 16.06 0.50
N SER A 303 -12.78 17.06 -0.36
CA SER A 303 -12.99 16.88 -1.81
C SER A 303 -11.99 17.62 -2.70
N VAL A 304 -11.11 18.42 -2.11
CA VAL A 304 -10.10 19.24 -2.79
C VAL A 304 -8.74 18.99 -2.17
N ASP A 305 -7.72 18.90 -3.03
CA ASP A 305 -6.29 18.78 -2.69
C ASP A 305 -5.51 19.70 -3.64
N THR A 306 -5.31 20.95 -3.22
CA THR A 306 -4.83 22.03 -4.08
C THR A 306 -3.37 21.82 -4.49
N ASP A 307 -2.52 21.30 -3.61
CA ASP A 307 -1.11 21.03 -3.90
C ASP A 307 -0.80 19.59 -4.35
N SER A 308 -1.81 18.70 -4.26
CA SER A 308 -1.75 17.28 -4.62
C SER A 308 -0.80 16.46 -3.76
N ASP A 309 -0.64 16.79 -2.48
CA ASP A 309 0.19 16.04 -1.53
C ASP A 309 -0.52 14.81 -0.92
N GLY A 310 -1.84 14.70 -1.13
CA GLY A 310 -2.70 13.63 -0.65
C GLY A 310 -3.39 13.93 0.70
N ILE A 311 -3.30 15.15 1.21
CA ILE A 311 -4.06 15.66 2.35
C ILE A 311 -5.10 16.65 1.81
N GLY A 312 -6.38 16.44 2.13
CA GLY A 312 -7.42 17.35 1.67
C GLY A 312 -7.34 18.72 2.36
N ASN A 313 -7.73 19.76 1.64
CA ASN A 313 -7.64 21.15 2.08
C ASN A 313 -8.34 21.44 3.43
N ASN A 314 -9.38 20.68 3.84
CA ASN A 314 -10.01 20.95 5.14
C ASN A 314 -9.12 20.49 6.32
N LYS A 315 -8.15 19.61 6.08
CA LYS A 315 -7.20 19.08 7.06
C LYS A 315 -5.78 19.57 6.85
N ASP A 316 -5.42 19.91 5.62
CA ASP A 316 -4.12 20.51 5.32
C ASP A 316 -4.00 21.89 6.00
N THR A 317 -2.76 22.32 6.21
CA THR A 317 -2.43 23.59 6.86
C THR A 317 -1.60 24.50 5.96
N ASP A 318 -1.31 24.07 4.73
CA ASP A 318 -0.52 24.73 3.68
C ASP A 318 -1.06 24.24 2.33
N ASP A 319 -2.31 24.61 2.04
CA ASP A 319 -3.17 24.06 0.99
C ASP A 319 -2.54 24.10 -0.42
N ASP A 320 -1.65 25.06 -0.71
CA ASP A 320 -0.95 25.18 -1.98
C ASP A 320 0.54 24.76 -1.94
N GLY A 321 1.03 24.40 -0.76
CA GLY A 321 2.37 23.92 -0.49
C GLY A 321 3.47 24.92 -0.84
N ASP A 322 3.24 26.23 -0.71
CA ASP A 322 4.26 27.26 -0.92
C ASP A 322 5.21 27.41 0.29
N GLY A 323 4.82 26.85 1.44
CA GLY A 323 5.58 26.85 2.68
C GLY A 323 5.12 27.90 3.71
N VAL A 324 4.05 28.65 3.42
CA VAL A 324 3.33 29.53 4.33
C VAL A 324 2.03 28.84 4.74
N ALA A 325 1.77 28.74 6.05
CA ALA A 325 0.56 28.08 6.51
C ALA A 325 -0.68 28.92 6.16
N ASP A 326 -1.82 28.31 5.82
CA ASP A 326 -3.04 28.99 5.34
C ASP A 326 -3.53 30.12 6.27
N VAL A 327 -3.27 29.96 7.57
CA VAL A 327 -3.63 30.94 8.61
C VAL A 327 -2.82 32.24 8.55
N ASP A 328 -1.64 32.17 7.95
CA ASP A 328 -0.68 33.25 7.75
C ASP A 328 -0.55 33.64 6.26
N ASP A 329 -1.26 32.95 5.36
CA ASP A 329 -1.26 33.17 3.92
C ASP A 329 -2.47 34.02 3.49
N ALA A 330 -2.22 35.07 2.70
CA ALA A 330 -3.28 35.91 2.16
C ALA A 330 -4.06 35.27 0.99
N LEU A 331 -3.40 34.40 0.22
CA LEU A 331 -3.96 33.66 -0.91
C LEU A 331 -3.61 32.16 -0.78
N PRO A 332 -4.20 31.43 0.19
CA PRO A 332 -3.81 30.06 0.57
C PRO A 332 -4.00 28.98 -0.52
N LEU A 333 -4.49 29.34 -1.71
CA LEU A 333 -4.69 28.42 -2.83
C LEU A 333 -3.85 28.81 -4.05
N ASP A 334 -2.98 29.80 -3.93
CA ASP A 334 -2.10 30.27 -4.99
C ASP A 334 -0.64 30.22 -4.54
N LYS A 335 0.01 29.11 -4.89
CA LYS A 335 1.42 28.82 -4.59
C LYS A 335 2.43 29.93 -4.96
N THR A 336 2.01 30.93 -5.72
CA THR A 336 2.85 32.04 -6.16
C THR A 336 2.63 33.32 -5.39
N GLU A 337 1.68 33.38 -4.45
CA GLU A 337 1.27 34.59 -3.75
C GLU A 337 0.94 34.28 -2.29
N SER A 338 1.69 34.84 -1.34
CA SER A 338 1.40 34.69 0.10
C SER A 338 1.20 36.02 0.85
N VAL A 339 1.35 37.14 0.15
CA VAL A 339 1.24 38.50 0.69
C VAL A 339 0.27 39.30 -0.17
N ASP A 340 -0.68 39.97 0.48
CA ASP A 340 -1.66 40.91 -0.08
C ASP A 340 -1.72 42.12 0.86
N THR A 341 -0.97 43.16 0.51
CA THR A 341 -0.68 44.28 1.43
C THR A 341 -1.87 45.23 1.58
N ASP A 342 -2.64 45.45 0.50
CA ASP A 342 -3.82 46.30 0.50
C ASP A 342 -5.13 45.54 0.77
N GLY A 343 -5.10 44.21 0.67
CA GLY A 343 -6.24 43.32 0.93
C GLY A 343 -7.25 43.26 -0.22
N ASP A 344 -6.84 43.54 -1.47
CA ASP A 344 -7.72 43.54 -2.63
C ASP A 344 -7.91 42.16 -3.29
N SER A 345 -7.26 41.13 -2.74
CA SER A 345 -7.21 39.74 -3.23
C SER A 345 -6.35 39.53 -4.49
N ILE A 346 -5.47 40.45 -4.82
CA ILE A 346 -4.38 40.28 -5.78
C ILE A 346 -3.08 40.27 -4.98
N GLY A 347 -2.37 39.14 -4.99
CA GLY A 347 -1.10 39.06 -4.27
C GLY A 347 -0.04 40.01 -4.84
N ASN A 348 0.84 40.47 -3.96
CA ASN A 348 1.88 41.46 -4.26
C ASN A 348 2.82 41.06 -5.42
N ASN A 349 3.02 39.77 -5.74
CA ASN A 349 3.88 39.41 -6.88
C ASN A 349 3.22 39.74 -8.23
N LYS A 350 1.90 39.92 -8.26
CA LYS A 350 1.09 40.22 -9.44
C LYS A 350 0.43 41.59 -9.39
N ASP A 351 0.17 42.13 -8.22
CA ASP A 351 -0.32 43.49 -8.07
C ASP A 351 0.72 44.49 -8.59
N THR A 352 0.25 45.67 -8.99
CA THR A 352 1.07 46.74 -9.54
C THR A 352 1.01 48.02 -8.71
N ASP A 353 0.25 47.99 -7.62
CA ASP A 353 -0.01 49.09 -6.67
C ASP A 353 -0.31 48.43 -5.30
N ASP A 354 0.72 47.80 -4.73
CA ASP A 354 0.68 46.86 -3.60
C ASP A 354 0.03 47.45 -2.32
N ASP A 355 -0.02 48.77 -2.17
CA ASP A 355 -0.64 49.46 -1.03
C ASP A 355 -1.85 50.34 -1.41
N ASN A 356 -2.21 50.37 -2.70
CA ASN A 356 -3.37 51.05 -3.29
C ASN A 356 -3.44 52.55 -2.97
N ASP A 357 -2.29 53.22 -2.89
CA ASP A 357 -2.21 54.68 -2.71
C ASP A 357 -2.45 55.43 -4.03
N GLY A 358 -2.43 54.71 -5.16
CA GLY A 358 -2.66 55.20 -6.52
C GLY A 358 -1.37 55.47 -7.31
N ILE A 359 -0.21 55.15 -6.76
CA ILE A 359 1.10 55.18 -7.40
C ILE A 359 1.57 53.73 -7.61
N ALA A 360 1.88 53.36 -8.85
CA ALA A 360 2.30 52.00 -9.14
C ALA A 360 3.67 51.68 -8.50
N ASP A 361 3.90 50.45 -8.04
CA ASP A 361 5.12 50.04 -7.30
C ASP A 361 6.43 50.39 -8.02
N ALA A 362 6.40 50.38 -9.36
CA ALA A 362 7.54 50.71 -10.19
C ALA A 362 7.96 52.20 -10.11
N ASP A 363 7.02 53.06 -9.70
CA ASP A 363 7.17 54.50 -9.53
C ASP A 363 7.09 54.92 -8.04
N ASP A 364 6.88 53.97 -7.12
CA ASP A 364 6.75 54.18 -5.68
C ASP A 364 8.05 53.82 -4.92
N VAL A 365 8.50 54.70 -4.01
CA VAL A 365 9.67 54.42 -3.17
C VAL A 365 9.34 53.53 -1.96
N PHE A 366 8.10 53.57 -1.47
CA PHE A 366 7.59 52.78 -0.36
C PHE A 366 6.33 52.01 -0.79
N PRO A 367 6.44 51.04 -1.72
CA PRO A 367 5.29 50.35 -2.33
C PRO A 367 4.39 49.55 -1.38
N LEU A 368 4.71 49.50 -0.08
CA LEU A 368 3.94 48.78 0.94
C LEU A 368 3.38 49.72 2.03
N ASP A 369 3.52 51.03 1.86
CA ASP A 369 3.08 52.05 2.81
C ASP A 369 2.22 53.09 2.09
N SER A 370 0.91 52.86 2.12
CA SER A 370 -0.10 53.74 1.51
C SER A 370 -0.09 55.23 1.95
N THR A 371 0.80 55.60 2.86
CA THR A 371 0.99 56.95 3.35
C THR A 371 2.29 57.61 2.89
N GLU A 372 3.16 56.92 2.15
CA GLU A 372 4.45 57.42 1.68
C GLU A 372 4.73 56.94 0.26
N SER A 373 5.10 57.84 -0.65
CA SER A 373 5.48 57.43 -2.02
C SER A 373 6.75 58.11 -2.56
N VAL A 374 7.32 59.03 -1.78
CA VAL A 374 8.47 59.86 -2.17
C VAL A 374 9.50 59.88 -1.04
N ASP A 375 10.78 59.74 -1.40
CA ASP A 375 11.96 59.92 -0.55
C ASP A 375 12.94 60.86 -1.29
N THR A 376 12.85 62.15 -1.01
CA THR A 376 13.56 63.19 -1.80
C THR A 376 15.08 63.12 -1.59
N ASP A 377 15.55 62.84 -0.38
CA ASP A 377 16.99 62.80 -0.05
C ASP A 377 17.59 61.38 -0.01
N SER A 378 16.74 60.35 -0.15
CA SER A 378 17.09 58.93 -0.17
C SER A 378 17.67 58.42 1.15
N ASP A 379 17.22 58.95 2.29
CA ASP A 379 17.65 58.49 3.62
C ASP A 379 16.85 57.27 4.14
N GLY A 380 15.77 56.90 3.45
CA GLY A 380 14.89 55.78 3.77
C GLY A 380 13.68 56.13 4.65
N ILE A 381 13.41 57.42 4.88
CA ILE A 381 12.21 57.94 5.53
C ILE A 381 11.37 58.68 4.47
N GLY A 382 10.10 58.30 4.31
CA GLY A 382 9.24 58.99 3.35
C GLY A 382 8.96 60.44 3.73
N ASN A 383 8.80 61.31 2.74
CA ASN A 383 8.65 62.75 2.94
C ASN A 383 7.48 63.14 3.86
N ASN A 384 6.41 62.33 3.99
CA ASN A 384 5.30 62.69 4.89
C ASN A 384 5.67 62.51 6.38
N LYS A 385 6.72 61.73 6.67
CA LYS A 385 7.24 61.43 8.01
C LYS A 385 8.61 62.05 8.28
N ASP A 386 9.40 62.31 7.25
CA ASP A 386 10.68 62.97 7.38
C ASP A 386 10.49 64.41 7.90
N THR A 387 11.50 64.91 8.60
CA THR A 387 11.54 66.27 9.14
C THR A 387 12.60 67.14 8.48
N ASP A 388 13.40 66.59 7.55
CA ASP A 388 14.47 67.25 6.77
C ASP A 388 14.51 66.59 5.37
N ASP A 389 13.38 66.67 4.64
CA ASP A 389 13.10 65.80 3.47
C ASP A 389 14.03 66.01 2.27
N ASP A 390 14.82 67.09 2.25
CA ASP A 390 15.83 67.36 1.23
C ASP A 390 17.28 67.12 1.71
N GLY A 391 17.45 66.76 2.98
CA GLY A 391 18.73 66.40 3.60
C GLY A 391 19.74 67.55 3.65
N ASP A 392 19.31 68.82 3.56
CA ASP A 392 20.21 69.98 3.59
C ASP A 392 20.68 70.37 5.01
N GLY A 393 20.05 69.78 6.03
CA GLY A 393 20.34 70.00 7.45
C GLY A 393 19.47 71.09 8.09
N VAL A 394 18.39 71.50 7.44
CA VAL A 394 17.37 72.43 7.94
C VAL A 394 16.02 71.73 7.96
N ALA A 395 15.42 71.62 9.14
CA ALA A 395 14.13 70.94 9.25
C ALA A 395 13.03 71.62 8.40
N ASP A 396 12.13 70.85 7.79
CA ASP A 396 11.09 71.33 6.85
C ASP A 396 10.22 72.46 7.43
N VAL A 397 10.02 72.43 8.76
CA VAL A 397 9.25 73.45 9.49
C VAL A 397 9.91 74.84 9.47
N ASP A 398 11.23 74.87 9.29
CA ASP A 398 12.09 76.05 9.24
C ASP A 398 12.66 76.30 7.83
N ASP A 399 12.36 75.43 6.86
CA ASP A 399 12.82 75.54 5.48
C ASP A 399 11.80 76.26 4.57
N ALA A 400 12.32 76.97 3.57
CA ALA A 400 11.56 77.91 2.76
C ALA A 400 11.30 77.44 1.33
N LEU A 401 11.81 76.29 0.87
CA LEU A 401 11.38 75.61 -0.35
C LEU A 401 12.05 74.27 -0.60
#